data_AF-A0A091HQP1-F1
#
_entry.id   AF-A0A091HQP1-F1
#
_cell.length_a   1.000
_cell.length_b   1.000
_cell.length_c   1.000
_cell.angle_alpha   90.00
_cell.angle_beta   90.00
_cell.angle_gamma   90.00
#
_symmetry.space_group_name_H-M   'P 1'
#
loop_
_entity.id
_entity.type
_entity.pdbx_description
1 polymer ?
#
loop_
_entity_poly.entity_id
_entity_poly.type
_entity_poly.pdbx_seq_one_letter_code
_entity_poly.pdbx_strand_id
1 'polypeptide(L)'
;FPGPFTDVVTTNLKLRNPSDRKVCFKVKTTAPRRYCVRPNSGIIDPGSSVIVSVMLQPFDYDPNEKSKHKFMVQTTYAPPTITDMEAVWKEAKPDELMDSKLRCVFEMPNENDKLNDIDASKPAPVLNTSKQDGPMPKPHSVSLNDTETRKLVEECKRLQAEIMKLTEENRHLR
;
A
#
# COMPACT_ATOMS: atom_id res chain seq x y z
N PHE A 1 -6.51 -0.64 2.87
CA PHE A 1 -5.12 -0.44 3.36
C PHE A 1 -4.73 -1.68 4.12
N PRO A 2 -3.87 -2.53 3.54
CA PRO A 2 -3.35 -3.70 4.24
C PRO A 2 -2.37 -3.24 5.33
N GLY A 3 -2.48 -3.80 6.52
CA GLY A 3 -1.51 -3.63 7.60
C GLY A 3 -0.26 -4.48 7.40
N PRO A 4 0.66 -4.50 8.39
CA PRO A 4 0.59 -3.75 9.64
C PRO A 4 0.72 -2.23 9.45
N PHE A 5 0.20 -1.44 10.39
CA PHE A 5 0.20 0.04 10.33
C PHE A 5 1.35 0.68 11.11
N THR A 6 2.42 -0.08 11.34
CA THR A 6 3.67 0.38 11.98
C THR A 6 4.56 1.17 11.04
N ASP A 7 4.37 1.00 9.73
CA ASP A 7 5.10 1.68 8.66
C ASP A 7 4.15 2.35 7.66
N VAL A 8 4.70 3.12 6.72
CA VAL A 8 3.91 3.78 5.68
C VAL A 8 3.29 2.74 4.76
N VAL A 9 1.96 2.76 4.67
CA VAL A 9 1.20 1.90 3.74
C VAL A 9 0.74 2.72 2.55
N THR A 10 1.09 2.29 1.34
CA THR A 10 0.68 2.97 0.10
C THR A 10 -0.43 2.19 -0.61
N THR A 11 -1.48 2.89 -1.03
CA THR A 11 -2.54 2.34 -1.89
C THR A 11 -2.74 3.29 -3.09
N ASN A 12 -2.92 2.71 -4.27
CA ASN A 12 -3.08 3.46 -5.51
C ASN A 12 -4.56 3.61 -5.86
N LEU A 13 -4.99 4.84 -6.11
CA LEU A 13 -6.30 5.20 -6.63
C LEU A 13 -6.15 5.61 -8.11
N LYS A 14 -6.66 4.79 -9.02
CA LYS A 14 -6.66 5.11 -10.46
C LYS A 14 -7.88 5.95 -10.81
N LEU A 15 -7.66 7.18 -11.25
CA LEU A 15 -8.71 8.07 -11.76
C LEU A 15 -8.65 8.03 -13.28
N ARG A 16 -9.76 7.69 -13.93
CA ARG A 16 -9.89 7.67 -15.40
C ARG A 16 -10.86 8.76 -15.83
N ASN A 17 -10.48 9.53 -16.84
CA ASN A 17 -11.37 10.47 -17.51
C ASN A 17 -11.95 9.81 -18.77
N PRO A 18 -13.23 9.40 -18.76
CA PRO A 18 -13.88 8.83 -19.94
C PRO A 18 -14.42 9.90 -20.91
N SER A 19 -14.38 11.18 -20.53
CA SER A 19 -14.91 12.27 -21.36
C SER A 19 -13.94 12.72 -22.45
N ASP A 20 -14.45 13.58 -23.33
CA ASP A 20 -13.73 14.27 -24.42
C ASP A 20 -13.15 15.63 -23.98
N ARG A 21 -13.34 16.03 -22.72
CA ARG A 21 -12.86 17.30 -22.15
C ARG A 21 -11.84 17.06 -21.04
N LYS A 22 -10.97 18.04 -20.81
CA LYS A 22 -10.06 18.03 -19.66
C LYS A 22 -10.86 18.12 -18.36
N VAL A 23 -10.48 17.31 -17.38
CA VAL A 23 -11.13 17.28 -16.05
C VAL A 23 -10.10 17.63 -14.99
N CYS A 24 -10.39 18.64 -14.18
CA CYS A 24 -9.61 18.97 -13.00
C CYS A 24 -10.06 18.07 -11.84
N PHE A 25 -9.12 17.60 -11.02
CA PHE A 25 -9.43 16.84 -9.81
C PHE A 25 -8.71 17.40 -8.58
N LYS A 26 -9.32 17.21 -7.41
CA LYS A 26 -8.76 17.52 -6.10
C LYS A 26 -9.17 16.44 -5.10
N VAL A 27 -8.19 15.88 -4.40
CA VAL A 27 -8.38 14.84 -3.39
C VAL A 27 -8.40 15.49 -2.01
N LYS A 28 -9.50 15.28 -1.27
CA LYS A 28 -9.71 15.75 0.09
C LYS A 28 -9.89 14.55 1.02
N THR A 29 -9.53 14.69 2.30
CA THR A 29 -9.69 13.64 3.32
C THR A 29 -10.15 14.23 4.63
N THR A 30 -10.87 13.43 5.43
CA THR A 30 -11.26 13.81 6.80
C THR A 30 -10.12 13.64 7.82
N ALA A 31 -8.96 13.10 7.42
CA ALA A 31 -7.81 12.89 8.31
C ALA A 31 -6.48 13.32 7.67
N PRO A 32 -6.30 14.61 7.31
CA PRO A 32 -5.14 15.08 6.54
C PRO A 32 -3.79 14.83 7.23
N ARG A 33 -3.75 14.75 8.57
CA ARG A 33 -2.52 14.43 9.31
C ARG A 33 -2.08 12.97 9.16
N ARG A 34 -3.00 12.05 8.87
CA ARG A 34 -2.70 10.61 8.73
C ARG A 34 -2.37 10.21 7.30
N TYR A 35 -2.57 11.09 6.31
CA TYR A 35 -2.40 10.73 4.90
C TYR A 35 -1.55 11.73 4.15
N CYS A 36 -0.60 11.21 3.37
CA CYS A 36 0.02 11.95 2.29
C CYS A 36 -0.58 11.47 0.95
N VAL A 37 -0.95 12.41 0.08
CA VAL A 37 -1.55 12.08 -1.22
C VAL A 37 -0.72 12.73 -2.33
N ARG A 38 -0.30 11.94 -3.31
CA ARG A 38 0.46 12.43 -4.47
C ARG A 38 0.00 11.81 -5.79
N PRO A 39 -0.31 12.63 -6.82
CA PRO A 39 -0.68 14.05 -6.71
C PRO A 39 -1.99 14.23 -5.92
N ASN A 40 -2.13 15.32 -5.16
CA ASN A 40 -3.40 15.63 -4.47
C ASN A 40 -4.38 16.45 -5.32
N SER A 41 -3.91 17.04 -6.41
CA SER A 41 -4.72 17.74 -7.40
C SER A 41 -4.03 17.68 -8.76
N GLY A 42 -4.78 17.95 -9.83
CA GLY A 42 -4.23 17.99 -11.17
C GLY A 42 -5.32 18.01 -12.23
N ILE A 43 -4.89 17.80 -13.47
CA ILE A 43 -5.75 17.74 -14.65
C ILE A 43 -5.57 16.36 -15.28
N ILE A 44 -6.67 15.77 -15.75
CA ILE A 44 -6.68 14.52 -16.50
C ILE A 44 -7.17 14.83 -17.91
N ASP A 45 -6.33 14.56 -18.90
CA ASP A 45 -6.68 14.74 -20.30
C ASP A 45 -7.80 13.79 -20.75
N PRO A 46 -8.52 14.13 -21.84
CA PRO A 46 -9.54 13.27 -22.42
C PRO A 46 -9.05 11.84 -22.64
N GLY A 47 -9.88 10.85 -22.29
CA GLY A 47 -9.57 9.42 -22.43
C GLY A 47 -8.43 8.88 -21.54
N SER A 48 -7.72 9.74 -20.80
CA SER A 48 -6.52 9.39 -20.05
C SER A 48 -6.81 8.92 -18.62
N SER A 49 -5.79 8.43 -17.92
CA SER A 49 -5.87 8.06 -16.50
C SER A 49 -4.67 8.57 -15.73
N VAL A 50 -4.86 8.88 -14.46
CA VAL A 50 -3.81 9.22 -13.50
C VAL A 50 -3.87 8.27 -12.32
N ILE A 51 -2.70 7.93 -11.77
CA ILE A 51 -2.59 7.16 -10.54
C ILE A 51 -2.29 8.13 -9.41
N VAL A 52 -3.17 8.15 -8.41
CA VAL A 52 -2.98 8.88 -7.17
C VAL A 52 -2.50 7.91 -6.10
N SER A 53 -1.29 8.12 -5.60
CA SER A 53 -0.75 7.34 -4.48
C SER A 53 -1.20 7.96 -3.16
N VAL A 54 -1.94 7.17 -2.38
CA VAL A 54 -2.41 7.51 -1.04
C VAL A 54 -1.54 6.75 -0.03
N MET A 55 -0.70 7.49 0.68
CA MET A 55 0.23 6.98 1.68
C MET A 55 -0.35 7.24 3.07
N LEU A 56 -0.75 6.19 3.76
CA LEU A 56 -1.16 6.21 5.16
C LEU A 56 0.10 6.24 6.04
N GLN A 57 0.20 7.25 6.91
CA GLN A 57 1.28 7.35 7.89
C GLN A 57 1.08 6.31 9.01
N PRO A 58 2.18 5.84 9.63
CA PRO A 58 2.11 4.94 10.77
C PRO A 58 1.22 5.48 11.89
N PHE A 59 0.48 4.60 12.54
CA PHE A 59 -0.30 4.95 13.74
C PHE A 59 -0.68 3.70 14.54
N ASP A 60 -0.98 3.91 15.82
CA ASP A 60 -1.50 2.86 16.70
C ASP A 60 -2.92 2.50 16.27
N TYR A 61 -3.07 1.35 15.62
CA TYR A 61 -4.35 0.86 15.13
C TYR A 61 -5.10 0.09 16.22
N ASP A 62 -6.27 0.58 16.61
CA ASP A 62 -7.23 -0.13 17.45
C ASP A 62 -8.38 -0.71 16.60
N PRO A 63 -8.55 -2.05 16.54
CA PRO A 63 -9.66 -2.69 15.83
C PRO A 63 -11.05 -2.29 16.34
N ASN A 64 -11.15 -1.89 17.62
CA ASN A 64 -12.40 -1.43 18.22
C ASN A 64 -12.71 0.03 17.85
N GLU A 65 -11.69 0.80 17.43
CA GLU A 65 -11.89 2.13 16.90
C GLU A 65 -12.58 2.00 15.54
N LYS A 66 -13.82 2.49 15.48
CA LYS A 66 -14.55 2.65 14.21
C LYS A 66 -13.91 3.78 13.43
N SER A 67 -12.72 3.58 12.89
CA SER A 67 -12.02 4.53 12.05
C SER A 67 -12.86 4.79 10.79
N LYS A 68 -13.43 6.01 10.69
CA LYS A 68 -14.36 6.45 9.64
C LYS A 68 -13.68 7.35 8.61
N HIS A 69 -12.39 7.14 8.31
CA HIS A 69 -11.73 8.00 7.34
C HIS A 69 -12.41 7.93 5.99
N LYS A 70 -12.68 9.11 5.44
CA LYS A 70 -13.28 9.26 4.12
C LYS A 70 -12.35 10.10 3.25
N PHE A 71 -12.21 9.66 2.02
CA PHE A 71 -11.67 10.46 0.95
C PHE A 71 -12.81 11.01 0.10
N MET A 72 -12.58 12.16 -0.50
CA MET A 72 -13.46 12.74 -1.48
C MET A 72 -12.61 13.19 -2.66
N VAL A 73 -12.91 12.65 -3.84
CA VAL A 73 -12.37 13.13 -5.11
C VAL A 73 -13.38 14.11 -5.65
N GLN A 74 -13.03 15.38 -5.62
CA GLN A 74 -13.81 16.46 -6.22
C GLN A 74 -13.28 16.72 -7.62
N THR A 75 -14.16 16.80 -8.60
CA THR A 75 -13.83 17.02 -10.01
C THR A 75 -14.68 18.12 -10.61
N THR A 76 -14.16 18.77 -11.63
CA THR A 76 -14.92 19.69 -12.48
C THR A 76 -14.31 19.73 -13.87
N TYR A 77 -15.09 20.11 -14.87
CA TYR A 77 -14.55 20.31 -16.21
C TYR A 77 -13.60 21.49 -16.21
N ALA A 78 -12.45 21.33 -16.84
CA ALA A 78 -11.53 22.43 -16.99
C ALA A 78 -12.09 23.49 -17.95
N PRO A 79 -11.89 24.78 -17.66
CA PRO A 79 -12.20 25.84 -18.62
C PRO A 79 -11.27 25.73 -19.86
N PRO A 80 -11.64 26.35 -21.00
CA PRO A 80 -10.85 26.29 -22.22
C PRO A 80 -9.42 26.82 -22.05
N THR A 81 -9.23 27.81 -21.18
CA THR A 81 -7.94 28.40 -20.83
C THR A 81 -7.69 28.22 -19.35
N ILE A 82 -6.82 27.26 -18.99
CA ILE A 82 -6.39 27.04 -17.61
C ILE A 82 -5.15 27.90 -17.37
N THR A 83 -5.33 29.04 -16.72
CA THR A 83 -4.23 29.91 -16.28
C THR A 83 -3.77 29.57 -14.87
N ASP A 84 -4.72 29.25 -13.98
CA ASP A 84 -4.47 28.90 -12.59
C ASP A 84 -5.46 27.83 -12.11
N MET A 85 -4.94 26.75 -11.52
CA MET A 85 -5.75 25.69 -10.93
C MET A 85 -6.56 26.17 -9.73
N GLU A 86 -6.08 27.16 -8.97
CA GLU A 86 -6.82 27.70 -7.82
C GLU A 86 -8.03 28.53 -8.27
N ALA A 87 -7.88 29.35 -9.30
CA ALA A 87 -8.97 30.10 -9.93
C ALA A 87 -10.12 29.18 -10.39
N VAL A 88 -9.81 28.04 -11.01
CA VAL A 88 -10.83 27.05 -11.44
C VAL A 88 -11.74 26.65 -10.28
N TRP A 89 -11.19 26.40 -9.09
CA TRP A 89 -12.01 26.01 -7.93
C TRP A 89 -12.77 27.16 -7.27
N LYS A 90 -12.31 28.41 -7.45
CA LYS A 90 -12.98 29.61 -6.92
C LYS A 90 -14.15 30.06 -7.81
N GLU A 91 -13.99 29.90 -9.12
CA GLU A 91 -14.98 30.33 -10.13
C GLU A 91 -16.02 29.25 -10.44
N ALA A 92 -15.69 27.97 -10.21
CA ALA A 92 -16.62 26.86 -10.43
C ALA A 92 -17.88 27.01 -9.58
N LYS A 93 -19.04 26.90 -10.22
CA LYS A 93 -20.33 26.91 -9.53
C LYS A 93 -20.51 25.60 -8.76
N PRO A 94 -21.24 25.60 -7.63
CA PRO A 94 -21.51 24.36 -6.88
C PRO A 94 -22.11 23.24 -7.75
N ASP A 95 -22.94 23.61 -8.73
CA ASP A 95 -23.62 22.67 -9.64
C ASP A 95 -22.68 22.04 -10.69
N GLU A 96 -21.51 22.65 -10.90
CA GLU A 96 -20.47 22.17 -11.83
C GLU A 96 -19.42 21.28 -11.15
N LEU A 97 -19.49 21.17 -9.81
CA LEU A 97 -18.63 20.31 -9.02
C LEU A 97 -19.25 18.92 -8.91
N MET A 98 -18.46 17.90 -9.23
CA MET A 98 -18.84 16.51 -9.01
C MET A 98 -17.97 15.92 -7.90
N ASP A 99 -18.61 15.31 -6.89
CA ASP A 99 -17.93 14.73 -5.74
C ASP A 99 -18.11 13.22 -5.69
N SER A 100 -17.00 12.48 -5.57
CA SER A 100 -17.01 11.03 -5.33
C SER A 100 -16.40 10.73 -3.96
N LYS A 101 -17.18 10.09 -3.07
CA LYS A 101 -16.77 9.80 -1.70
C LYS A 101 -16.35 8.33 -1.57
N LEU A 102 -15.19 8.11 -0.98
CA LEU A 102 -14.59 6.81 -0.75
C LEU A 102 -14.42 6.58 0.75
N ARG A 103 -14.69 5.36 1.21
CA ARG A 103 -14.43 4.95 2.59
C ARG A 103 -13.08 4.25 2.67
N CYS A 104 -12.28 4.56 3.68
CA CYS A 104 -11.09 3.78 3.97
C CYS A 104 -11.45 2.51 4.72
N VAL A 105 -10.85 1.40 4.30
CA VAL A 105 -10.90 0.12 5.00
C VAL A 105 -9.48 -0.23 5.41
N PHE A 106 -9.32 -0.64 6.66
CA PHE A 106 -8.05 -1.08 7.26
C PHE A 106 -8.17 -2.57 7.52
N GLU A 107 -7.25 -3.35 6.98
CA GLU A 107 -7.26 -4.80 7.06
C GLU A 107 -5.92 -5.25 7.62
N MET A 108 -5.92 -5.95 8.75
CA MET A 108 -4.68 -6.57 9.25
C MET A 108 -4.38 -7.82 8.42
N PRO A 109 -3.11 -8.09 8.08
CA PRO A 109 -2.74 -9.31 7.38
C PRO A 109 -3.05 -10.50 8.28
N ASN A 110 -3.84 -11.44 7.77
CA ASN A 110 -4.08 -12.70 8.46
C ASN A 110 -2.84 -13.58 8.29
N GLU A 111 -2.40 -14.25 9.36
CA GLU A 111 -1.24 -15.14 9.33
C GLU A 111 -1.40 -16.29 8.31
N ASN A 112 -2.63 -16.60 7.91
CA ASN A 112 -2.96 -17.68 6.98
C ASN A 112 -2.75 -17.36 5.49
N ASP A 113 -2.56 -16.10 5.08
CA ASP A 113 -2.39 -15.72 3.65
C ASP A 113 -0.97 -15.97 3.10
N LYS A 114 -0.01 -16.35 3.96
CA LYS A 114 1.39 -16.54 3.55
C LYS A 114 1.69 -17.86 2.83
N LEU A 115 0.70 -18.74 2.62
CA LEU A 115 0.95 -20.07 2.05
C LEU A 115 0.73 -20.19 0.52
N ASN A 116 0.24 -19.16 -0.16
CA ASN A 116 -0.27 -19.30 -1.54
C ASN A 116 0.63 -18.74 -2.66
N ASP A 117 1.84 -18.24 -2.38
CA ASP A 117 2.69 -17.61 -3.42
C ASP A 117 3.99 -18.38 -3.73
N ILE A 118 4.01 -19.70 -3.50
CA ILE A 118 5.17 -20.55 -3.82
C ILE A 118 4.76 -21.82 -4.56
N ASP A 119 4.04 -21.73 -5.70
CA ASP A 119 4.14 -22.77 -6.74
C ASP A 119 3.58 -22.30 -8.10
N ALA A 120 4.32 -21.46 -8.82
CA ALA A 120 4.08 -21.25 -10.25
C ALA A 120 5.34 -20.71 -10.96
N SER A 121 6.48 -21.38 -10.81
CA SER A 121 7.63 -21.19 -11.68
C SER A 121 8.48 -22.46 -11.74
N LYS A 122 7.99 -23.44 -12.51
CA LYS A 122 8.86 -24.45 -13.13
C LYS A 122 9.79 -23.76 -14.14
N PRO A 123 11.10 -24.03 -14.13
CA PRO A 123 11.90 -23.96 -15.33
C PRO A 123 12.15 -25.37 -15.88
N ALA A 124 11.86 -25.55 -17.16
CA ALA A 124 12.27 -26.71 -17.95
C ALA A 124 13.82 -26.76 -18.10
N PRO A 125 14.43 -27.94 -18.30
CA PRO A 125 15.87 -28.07 -18.41
C PRO A 125 16.34 -27.70 -19.81
N VAL A 126 17.25 -26.73 -19.91
CA VAL A 126 17.97 -26.41 -21.15
C VAL A 126 19.37 -27.03 -21.06
N LEU A 127 19.68 -27.92 -22.02
CA LEU A 127 21.02 -28.45 -22.25
C LEU A 127 22.00 -27.31 -22.56
N ASN A 128 23.20 -27.36 -21.97
CA ASN A 128 24.35 -26.62 -22.47
C ASN A 128 25.64 -27.45 -22.39
N THR A 129 26.35 -27.47 -23.50
CA THR A 129 27.63 -28.13 -23.75
C THR A 129 28.80 -27.24 -23.33
N SER A 130 29.87 -27.88 -22.82
CA SER A 130 31.29 -27.48 -22.92
C SER A 130 31.89 -26.41 -21.97
N LYS A 131 32.52 -26.92 -20.89
CA LYS A 131 33.88 -26.67 -20.34
C LYS A 131 34.57 -25.29 -20.52
N GLN A 132 34.97 -24.63 -19.42
CA GLN A 132 36.36 -24.62 -18.87
C GLN A 132 36.55 -23.65 -17.67
N ASP A 133 37.34 -24.14 -16.69
CA ASP A 133 38.19 -23.52 -15.63
C ASP A 133 38.17 -22.01 -15.30
N GLY A 134 38.08 -21.68 -13.99
CA GLY A 134 38.47 -20.37 -13.41
C GLY A 134 37.73 -20.00 -12.11
N PRO A 135 38.38 -19.40 -11.08
CA PRO A 135 37.91 -19.45 -9.70
C PRO A 135 36.87 -18.39 -9.30
N MET A 136 35.99 -18.85 -8.41
CA MET A 136 34.80 -18.26 -7.77
C MET A 136 34.93 -16.82 -7.22
N PRO A 137 33.92 -15.93 -7.43
CA PRO A 137 33.64 -14.81 -6.54
C PRO A 137 32.44 -15.11 -5.62
N LYS A 138 32.60 -14.83 -4.32
CA LYS A 138 31.59 -15.00 -3.26
C LYS A 138 30.45 -13.97 -3.39
N PRO A 139 29.20 -14.31 -3.02
CA PRO A 139 28.11 -13.35 -2.96
C PRO A 139 28.24 -12.46 -1.71
N HIS A 140 28.06 -11.15 -1.89
CA HIS A 140 27.99 -10.19 -0.78
C HIS A 140 26.72 -10.43 0.04
N SER A 141 26.89 -11.01 1.21
CA SER A 141 25.89 -11.04 2.28
C SER A 141 25.77 -9.65 2.91
N VAL A 142 24.57 -9.09 2.89
CA VAL A 142 24.18 -8.01 3.80
C VAL A 142 24.33 -8.51 5.24
N SER A 143 25.36 -8.01 5.94
CA SER A 143 25.57 -8.30 7.36
C SER A 143 24.51 -7.54 8.16
N LEU A 144 23.44 -8.22 8.55
CA LEU A 144 22.74 -7.84 9.77
C LEU A 144 23.72 -8.06 10.94
N ASN A 145 23.69 -7.17 11.93
CA ASN A 145 24.61 -7.23 13.06
C ASN A 145 24.44 -8.59 13.77
N ASP A 146 25.52 -9.37 13.93
CA ASP A 146 25.52 -10.70 14.57
C ASP A 146 24.79 -10.73 15.93
N THR A 147 24.80 -9.60 16.64
CA THR A 147 24.11 -9.41 17.93
C THR A 147 22.58 -9.43 17.79
N GLU A 148 22.05 -8.85 16.72
CA GLU A 148 20.61 -8.73 16.48
C GLU A 148 20.03 -10.07 16.00
N THR A 149 20.77 -10.78 15.13
CA THR A 149 20.41 -12.14 14.72
C THR A 149 20.42 -13.12 15.90
N ARG A 150 21.38 -13.01 16.82
CA ARG A 150 21.39 -13.85 18.04
C ARG A 150 20.19 -13.57 18.95
N LYS A 151 19.84 -12.30 19.16
CA LYS A 151 18.66 -11.92 19.97
C LYS A 151 17.38 -12.46 19.37
N LEU A 152 17.20 -12.34 18.06
CA LEU A 152 16.03 -12.87 17.35
C LEU A 152 15.93 -14.41 17.47
N VAL A 153 17.06 -15.11 17.38
CA VAL A 153 17.09 -16.58 17.54
C VAL A 153 16.73 -17.02 18.97
N GLU A 154 17.23 -16.31 19.99
CA GLU A 154 16.89 -16.59 21.39
C GLU A 154 15.40 -16.31 21.68
N GLU A 155 14.87 -15.22 21.15
CA GLU A 155 13.46 -14.85 21.30
C GLU A 155 12.54 -15.86 20.59
N CYS A 156 12.88 -16.28 19.37
CA CYS A 156 12.17 -17.35 18.66
C CYS A 156 12.13 -18.65 19.46
N LYS A 157 13.25 -19.04 20.07
CA LYS A 157 13.34 -20.26 20.88
C LYS A 157 12.46 -20.16 22.13
N ARG A 158 12.39 -18.99 22.77
CA ARG A 158 11.54 -18.76 23.94
C ARG A 158 10.06 -18.86 23.58
N LEU A 159 9.66 -18.20 22.50
CA LEU A 159 8.27 -18.20 22.02
C LEU A 159 7.82 -19.60 21.59
N GLN A 160 8.68 -20.38 20.94
CA GLN A 160 8.37 -21.78 20.61
C GLN A 160 8.11 -22.64 21.85
N ALA A 161 8.89 -22.47 22.92
CA ALA A 161 8.67 -23.18 24.18
C ALA A 161 7.34 -22.78 24.84
N GLU A 162 6.98 -21.50 24.78
CA GLU A 162 5.73 -20.98 25.33
C GLU A 162 4.51 -21.47 24.55
N ILE A 163 4.60 -21.52 23.21
CA ILE A 163 3.57 -22.12 22.35
C ILE A 163 3.38 -23.60 22.68
N MET A 164 4.45 -24.38 22.85
CA MET A 164 4.35 -25.79 23.22
C MET A 164 3.67 -25.96 24.58
N LYS A 165 4.00 -25.12 25.56
CA LYS A 165 3.39 -25.14 26.89
C LYS A 165 1.90 -24.81 26.86
N LEU A 166 1.52 -23.74 26.16
CA LEU A 166 0.12 -23.33 26.00
C LEU A 166 -0.70 -24.35 25.21
N THR A 167 -0.08 -25.01 24.23
CA THR A 167 -0.72 -26.11 23.49
C THR A 167 -1.02 -27.30 24.40
N GLU A 168 -0.09 -27.63 25.29
CA GLU A 168 -0.25 -28.71 26.27
C GLU A 168 -1.31 -28.38 27.34
N GLU A 169 -1.30 -27.14 27.85
CA GLU A 169 -2.31 -26.65 28.80
C GLU A 169 -3.72 -26.66 28.18
N ASN A 170 -3.87 -26.22 26.92
CA ASN A 170 -5.15 -26.30 26.21
C ASN A 170 -5.62 -27.75 25.97
N ARG A 171 -4.68 -28.70 25.84
CA ARG A 171 -5.01 -30.13 25.71
C ARG A 171 -5.62 -30.71 26.98
N HIS A 172 -5.26 -30.18 28.14
CA HIS A 172 -5.76 -30.61 29.46
C HIS A 172 -7.06 -29.93 29.87
N LEU A 173 -7.50 -28.90 29.13
CA LEU A 173 -8.73 -28.13 29.36
C LEU A 173 -9.91 -28.59 28.48
N ARG A 174 -9.74 -29.66 27.68
CA ARG A 174 -10.79 -30.33 26.89
C ARG A 174 -11.14 -31.68 27.51
#